data_AF-A0A819M3S3-F1
#
_entry.id   AF-A0A819M3S3-F1
#
_cell.length_a   1.000
_cell.length_b   1.000
_cell.length_c   1.000
_cell.angle_alpha   90.00
_cell.angle_beta   90.00
_cell.angle_gamma   90.00
#
_symmetry.space_group_name_H-M   'P 1'
#
loop_
_entity.id
_entity.type
_entity.pdbx_description
1 polymer ?
#
loop_
_entity_poly.entity_id
_entity_poly.type
_entity_poly.pdbx_seq_one_letter_code
_entity_poly.pdbx_strand_id
1 'polypeptide(L)'
;ERNYHIFYQLCSKAFPEYHEISLIESDPSKYFYVSQGMLTIDNVDDAEEMRLTDEAFDILGFTKDEKINLFKCTASIMHFGNSQWKQRPREEQAETDGTEEC
;
A
#
# COMPACT_ATOMS: atom_id res chain seq x y z
N GLU A 1 -1.47 -16.44 7.27
CA GLU A 1 -0.83 -15.23 7.83
C GLU A 1 -1.19 -14.02 6.97
N ARG A 2 -0.96 -12.79 7.44
CA ARG A 2 -1.08 -11.57 6.65
C ARG A 2 0.19 -10.73 6.76
N ASN A 3 0.41 -9.78 5.87
CA ASN A 3 1.57 -8.89 5.90
C ASN A 3 1.50 -7.89 7.08
N TYR A 4 2.44 -6.95 7.21
CA TYR A 4 2.40 -5.93 8.26
C TYR A 4 1.08 -5.13 8.26
N HIS A 5 0.60 -4.76 9.44
CA HIS A 5 -0.72 -4.11 9.61
C HIS A 5 -0.87 -2.83 8.79
N ILE A 6 0.21 -2.07 8.61
CA ILE A 6 0.19 -0.79 7.90
C ILE A 6 -0.37 -0.89 6.48
N PHE A 7 -0.16 -2.01 5.76
CA PHE A 7 -0.70 -2.16 4.40
C PHE A 7 -2.24 -2.21 4.38
N TYR A 8 -2.83 -2.89 5.36
CA TYR A 8 -4.29 -3.02 5.48
C TYR A 8 -4.92 -1.75 6.09
N GLN A 9 -4.22 -1.13 7.05
CA GLN A 9 -4.57 0.18 7.59
C GLN A 9 -4.58 1.26 6.49
N LEU A 10 -3.57 1.26 5.60
CA LEU A 10 -3.45 2.23 4.52
C LEU A 10 -4.44 1.97 3.36
N CYS A 11 -4.84 0.72 3.12
CA CYS A 11 -5.96 0.38 2.23
C CYS A 11 -7.35 0.64 2.86
N SER A 12 -7.42 0.97 4.15
CA SER A 12 -8.67 1.29 4.82
C SER A 12 -9.17 2.68 4.42
N LYS A 13 -10.48 2.91 4.45
CA LYS A 13 -11.06 4.22 4.10
C LYS A 13 -10.91 5.29 5.20
N ALA A 14 -10.00 5.12 6.16
CA ALA A 14 -9.83 6.04 7.28
C ALA A 14 -9.36 7.43 6.84
N PHE A 15 -8.46 7.50 5.86
CA PHE A 15 -7.89 8.75 5.35
C PHE A 15 -7.91 8.81 3.82
N PRO A 16 -8.99 9.32 3.22
CA PRO A 16 -9.08 9.48 1.76
C PRO A 16 -7.95 10.34 1.16
N GLU A 17 -7.40 11.30 1.91
CA GLU A 17 -6.26 12.12 1.48
C GLU A 17 -5.03 11.26 1.16
N TYR A 18 -4.73 10.23 1.97
CA TYR A 18 -3.60 9.35 1.72
C TYR A 18 -3.80 8.43 0.51
N HIS A 19 -5.05 8.06 0.22
CA HIS A 19 -5.39 7.34 -1.01
C HIS A 19 -5.14 8.19 -2.25
N GLU A 20 -5.64 9.42 -2.26
CA GLU A 20 -5.48 10.34 -3.40
C GLU A 20 -4.01 10.67 -3.64
N ILE A 21 -3.27 11.00 -2.59
CA ILE A 21 -1.86 11.41 -2.68
C ILE A 21 -0.93 10.24 -3.02
N SER A 22 -1.31 9.00 -2.68
CA SER A 22 -0.46 7.81 -2.86
C SER A 22 -0.98 6.84 -3.92
N LEU A 23 -2.09 7.17 -4.61
CA LEU A 23 -2.74 6.37 -5.65
C LEU A 23 -3.19 4.97 -5.18
N ILE A 24 -3.70 4.90 -3.95
CA ILE A 24 -4.14 3.63 -3.35
C ILE A 24 -5.63 3.35 -3.56
N GLU A 25 -5.96 2.16 -4.04
CA GLU A 25 -7.30 1.60 -4.02
C GLU A 25 -7.65 1.07 -2.61
N SER A 26 -8.92 1.22 -2.20
CA SER A 26 -9.41 0.68 -0.93
C SER A 26 -9.71 -0.82 -0.99
N ASP A 27 -8.81 -1.60 -1.60
CA ASP A 27 -8.91 -3.04 -1.76
C ASP A 27 -7.50 -3.66 -1.74
N PRO A 28 -7.09 -4.27 -0.61
CA PRO A 28 -5.76 -4.86 -0.49
C PRO A 28 -5.55 -6.07 -1.41
N SER A 29 -6.62 -6.66 -1.97
CA SER A 29 -6.50 -7.78 -2.92
C SER A 29 -5.84 -7.37 -4.24
N LYS A 30 -5.86 -6.07 -4.56
CA LYS A 30 -5.24 -5.47 -5.75
C LYS A 30 -3.72 -5.52 -5.73
N TYR A 31 -3.10 -5.66 -4.55
CA TYR A 31 -1.65 -5.53 -4.39
C TYR A 31 -1.00 -6.88 -4.11
N PHE A 32 -0.23 -7.38 -5.08
CA PHE A 32 0.38 -8.72 -5.04
C PHE A 32 1.26 -8.98 -3.82
N TYR A 33 2.01 -7.98 -3.35
CA TYR A 33 2.83 -8.12 -2.13
C TYR A 33 2.01 -8.14 -0.83
N VAL A 34 0.74 -7.74 -0.87
CA VAL A 34 -0.14 -7.64 0.30
C VAL A 34 -1.15 -8.80 0.34
N SER A 35 -1.49 -9.38 -0.82
CA SER A 35 -2.61 -10.29 -0.99
C SER A 35 -2.30 -11.79 -1.01
N GLN A 36 -1.08 -12.21 -0.63
CA GLN A 36 -0.67 -13.62 -0.64
C GLN A 36 -1.28 -14.47 0.49
N GLY A 37 -1.98 -13.83 1.43
CA GLY A 37 -2.56 -14.48 2.60
C GLY A 37 -3.91 -13.90 2.98
N MET A 38 -4.18 -13.84 4.28
CA MET A 38 -5.44 -13.29 4.79
C MET A 38 -5.47 -11.78 4.58
N LEU A 39 -6.61 -11.23 4.16
CA LEU A 39 -6.78 -9.78 4.00
C LEU A 39 -7.37 -9.12 5.26
N THR A 40 -8.15 -9.89 6.02
CA THR A 40 -8.81 -9.45 7.25
C THR A 40 -8.43 -10.38 8.40
N ILE A 41 -8.55 -9.87 9.63
CA ILE A 41 -8.40 -10.65 10.87
C ILE A 41 -9.62 -10.37 11.74
N ASP A 42 -10.10 -11.40 12.44
CA ASP A 42 -11.20 -11.26 13.39
C ASP A 42 -10.86 -10.24 14.49
N ASN A 43 -11.83 -9.37 14.80
CA ASN A 43 -11.75 -8.35 15.85
C ASN A 43 -10.70 -7.25 15.63
N VAL A 44 -10.26 -7.01 14.39
CA VAL A 44 -9.41 -5.86 14.04
C VAL A 44 -10.15 -4.94 13.07
N ASP A 45 -10.35 -3.68 13.45
CA ASP A 45 -10.81 -2.63 12.55
C ASP A 45 -9.59 -1.84 12.02
N ASP A 46 -9.14 -2.21 10.82
CA ASP A 46 -7.99 -1.56 10.18
C ASP A 46 -8.18 -0.04 9.97
N ALA A 47 -9.43 0.45 9.90
CA ALA A 47 -9.69 1.89 9.80
C ALA A 47 -9.54 2.61 11.13
N GLU A 48 -9.94 1.98 12.23
CA GLU A 48 -9.68 2.50 13.59
C GLU A 48 -8.18 2.49 13.88
N GLU A 49 -7.51 1.39 13.61
CA GLU A 49 -6.07 1.25 13.79
C GLU A 49 -5.28 2.27 12.94
N MET A 50 -5.72 2.56 11.72
CA MET A 50 -5.07 3.60 10.91
C MET A 50 -5.16 4.99 11.56
N ARG A 51 -6.31 5.34 12.16
CA ARG A 51 -6.48 6.62 12.88
C ARG A 51 -5.56 6.71 14.10
N LEU A 52 -5.45 5.61 14.86
CA LEU A 52 -4.55 5.53 16.01
C LEU A 52 -3.07 5.62 15.59
N THR A 53 -2.68 4.95 14.50
CA THR A 53 -1.32 5.05 13.94
C THR A 53 -1.00 6.49 13.51
N ASP A 54 -1.92 7.17 12.83
CA ASP A 54 -1.72 8.55 12.37
C ASP A 54 -1.56 9.54 13.53
N GLU A 55 -2.39 9.39 14.57
CA GLU A 55 -2.31 10.17 15.82
C GLU A 55 -1.01 9.88 16.58
N ALA A 56 -0.55 8.63 16.60
CA ALA A 56 0.70 8.26 17.25
C ALA A 56 1.90 8.98 16.64
N PHE A 57 1.94 9.15 15.31
CA PHE A 57 2.99 9.94 14.65
C PHE A 57 2.93 11.42 15.05
N ASP A 58 1.73 12.01 15.19
CA ASP A 58 1.58 13.39 15.67
C ASP A 58 2.10 13.56 17.10
N ILE A 59 1.78 12.61 18.00
CA ILE A 59 2.27 12.59 19.38
C ILE A 59 3.81 12.48 19.42
N LEU A 60 4.39 11.71 18.51
CA LEU A 60 5.84 11.56 18.39
C LEU A 60 6.53 12.77 17.73
N GLY A 61 5.77 13.78 17.30
CA GLY A 61 6.30 15.03 16.76
C GLY A 61 6.68 14.96 15.29
N PHE A 62 6.16 13.99 14.54
CA PHE A 62 6.35 13.96 13.09
C PHE A 62 5.56 15.10 12.44
N THR A 63 6.18 15.74 11.45
CA THR A 63 5.50 16.71 10.61
C THR A 63 4.54 16.02 9.63
N LYS A 64 3.56 16.77 9.12
CA LYS A 64 2.64 16.26 8.10
C LYS A 64 3.39 15.71 6.88
N ASP A 65 4.44 16.39 6.43
CA ASP A 65 5.22 15.97 5.26
C ASP A 65 5.99 14.67 5.52
N GLU A 66 6.54 14.48 6.73
CA GLU A 66 7.19 13.22 7.10
C GLU A 66 6.19 12.05 7.10
N LYS A 67 4.99 12.24 7.65
CA LYS A 67 3.92 11.23 7.60
C LYS A 67 3.53 10.89 6.16
N ILE A 68 3.27 11.90 5.34
CA ILE A 68 2.93 11.72 3.93
C ILE A 68 4.04 10.96 3.19
N ASN A 69 5.30 11.32 3.40
CA ASN A 69 6.42 10.65 2.75
C ASN A 69 6.52 9.18 3.18
N LEU A 70 6.30 8.88 4.46
CA LEU A 70 6.28 7.51 4.98
C LEU A 70 5.16 6.67 4.35
N PHE A 71 3.94 7.22 4.26
CA PHE A 71 2.82 6.54 3.63
C PHE A 71 3.01 6.38 2.12
N LYS A 72 3.57 7.37 1.43
CA LYS A 72 3.95 7.25 0.00
C LYS A 72 5.00 6.15 -0.23
N CYS A 73 6.03 6.07 0.60
CA CYS A 73 7.02 5.00 0.50
C CYS A 73 6.38 3.62 0.72
N THR A 74 5.45 3.52 1.66
CA THR A 74 4.70 2.28 1.92
C THR A 74 3.84 1.89 0.72
N ALA A 75 3.09 2.85 0.15
CA ALA A 75 2.29 2.69 -1.07
C ALA A 75 3.15 2.25 -2.26
N SER A 76 4.34 2.84 -2.40
CA SER A 76 5.28 2.54 -3.50
C SER A 76 5.70 1.07 -3.47
N ILE A 77 5.87 0.47 -2.30
CA ILE A 77 6.17 -0.96 -2.16
C ILE A 77 5.01 -1.82 -2.69
N MET A 78 3.76 -1.40 -2.43
CA MET A 78 2.58 -2.11 -2.88
C MET A 78 2.48 -2.11 -4.41
N HIS A 79 2.58 -0.94 -5.04
CA HIS A 79 2.59 -0.79 -6.50
C HIS A 79 3.76 -1.51 -7.16
N PHE A 80 4.94 -1.48 -6.54
CA PHE A 80 6.10 -2.17 -7.07
C PHE A 80 5.86 -3.69 -7.19
N GLY A 81 5.11 -4.28 -6.25
CA GLY A 81 4.70 -5.68 -6.30
C GLY A 81 3.80 -6.03 -7.49
N ASN A 82 3.10 -5.05 -8.06
CA ASN A 82 2.20 -5.25 -9.19
C ASN A 82 2.89 -5.10 -10.56
N SER A 83 4.14 -4.64 -10.58
CA SER A 83 4.90 -4.48 -11.82
C SER A 83 5.06 -5.81 -12.57
N GLN A 84 4.59 -5.85 -13.82
CA GLN A 84 4.67 -7.02 -14.68
C GLN A 84 5.81 -6.87 -15.70
N TRP A 85 6.47 -7.99 -15.99
CA TRP A 85 7.62 -8.05 -16.88
C TRP A 85 7.44 -9.19 -17.87
N LYS A 86 7.89 -8.99 -19.10
CA LYS A 86 7.91 -10.02 -20.14
C LYS A 86 9.27 -10.09 -20.82
N GLN A 87 9.53 -11.22 -21.45
CA GLN A 87 10.74 -11.38 -22.26
C GLN A 87 10.57 -10.73 -23.63
N ARG A 88 11.58 -9.99 -24.08
CA ARG A 88 11.62 -9.40 -25.42
C ARG A 88 11.63 -10.49 -26.51
N PRO A 89 10.88 -10.35 -27.61
CA PRO A 89 10.88 -11.35 -28.66
C PRO A 89 12.28 -11.59 -29.22
N ARG A 90 12.73 -12.85 -29.20
CA ARG A 90 14.04 -13.30 -29.73
C ARG A 90 15.27 -12.79 -28.96
N GLU A 91 15.11 -12.21 -27.77
CA GLU A 91 16.19 -11.80 -26.87
C GLU A 91 15.95 -12.39 -25.45
N GLU A 92 16.99 -12.53 -24.62
CA GLU A 92 16.85 -12.96 -23.21
C GLU A 92 16.59 -11.78 -22.25
N GLN A 93 16.47 -10.56 -22.77
CA GLN A 93 16.25 -9.35 -21.99
C GLN A 93 14.78 -9.21 -21.59
N ALA A 94 14.52 -8.75 -20.36
CA ALA A 94 13.18 -8.37 -19.90
C ALA A 94 12.79 -6.96 -20.37
N GLU A 95 11.51 -6.75 -20.63
CA GLU A 95 10.85 -5.45 -20.82
C GLU A 95 9.57 -5.38 -19.98
N THR A 96 9.03 -4.17 -19.77
CA THR A 96 7.79 -3.99 -19.01
C THR A 96 6.60 -4.55 -19.78
N ASP A 97 5.69 -5.24 -19.07
CA ASP A 97 4.46 -5.76 -19.65
C ASP A 97 3.26 -4.89 -19.28
N GLY A 98 3.22 -3.68 -19.85
CA GLY A 98 2.22 -2.67 -19.56
C GLY A 98 2.53 -1.83 -18.32
N THR A 99 1.56 -0.99 -17.94
CA THR A 99 1.56 -0.18 -16.72
C THR A 99 0.29 -0.48 -15.96
N GLU A 100 0.37 -0.55 -14.64
CA GLU A 100 -0.80 -0.68 -13.76
C GLU A 100 -1.79 0.47 -14.06
N GLU A 101 -3.07 0.15 -14.27
CA GLU A 101 -4.13 1.16 -14.35
C GLU A 101 -4.46 1.58 -12.91
N CYS A 102 -4.10 2.81 -12.55
CA CYS A 102 -4.41 3.42 -11.24
C CYS A 102 -5.80 4.07 -11.24
#